data_AF-A0A948MME5-F1
#
_entry.id   AF-A0A948MME5-F1
#
_cell.length_a   1.000
_cell.length_b   1.000
_cell.length_c   1.000
_cell.angle_alpha   90.00
_cell.angle_beta   90.00
_cell.angle_gamma   90.00
#
_symmetry.space_group_name_H-M   'P 1'
#
loop_
_entity.id
_entity.type
_entity.pdbx_description
1 polymer ?
#
loop_
_entity_poly.entity_id
_entity_poly.type
_entity_poly.pdbx_seq_one_letter_code
_entity_poly.pdbx_strand_id
1 'polypeptide(L)' 'MSSVEVKPVVRHPEKAHRPDNPVQRRKPDWLRVKAPVSKEYNETRQLMRSLNLNTVCEEA' A
#
# COMPACT_ATOMS: atom_id res chain seq x y z
N MET A 1 25.77 6.25 -18.24
CA MET A 1 24.62 7.01 -17.71
C MET A 1 23.37 6.30 -18.18
N SER A 2 22.87 5.33 -17.40
CA SER A 2 21.71 4.54 -17.80
C SER A 2 20.45 5.37 -17.65
N SER A 3 19.78 5.59 -18.79
CA SER A 3 18.48 6.23 -18.87
C SER A 3 17.43 5.33 -18.21
N VAL A 4 16.76 5.83 -17.17
CA VAL A 4 15.65 5.13 -16.53
C VAL A 4 14.38 5.47 -17.33
N GLU A 5 13.82 4.49 -18.04
CA GLU A 5 12.51 4.61 -18.68
C GLU A 5 11.42 4.79 -17.61
N VAL A 6 10.72 5.93 -17.64
CA VAL A 6 9.59 6.21 -16.76
C VAL A 6 8.29 5.83 -17.48
N LYS A 7 7.65 4.73 -17.02
CA LYS A 7 6.34 4.30 -17.53
C LYS A 7 5.27 5.35 -17.16
N PRO A 8 4.42 5.81 -18.11
CA PRO A 8 3.45 6.86 -17.82
C PRO A 8 2.41 6.36 -16.80
N VAL A 9 2.31 7.06 -15.68
CA VAL A 9 1.35 6.73 -14.62
C VAL A 9 -0.02 7.23 -15.07
N VAL A 10 -0.95 6.31 -15.31
CA VAL A 10 -2.36 6.65 -15.57
C VAL A 10 -2.91 7.36 -14.33
N ARG A 11 -3.16 8.66 -14.44
CA ARG A 11 -3.76 9.46 -13.36
C ARG A 11 -5.25 9.65 -13.63
N HIS A 12 -6.01 9.84 -12.55
CA HIS A 12 -7.41 10.26 -12.65
C HIS A 12 -7.48 11.64 -13.33
N PRO A 13 -8.49 11.90 -14.18
CA PRO A 13 -8.55 13.12 -15.00
C PRO A 13 -8.52 14.41 -14.16
N GLU A 14 -9.22 14.43 -13.01
CA GLU A 14 -9.22 15.54 -12.04
C GLU A 14 -7.82 15.87 -11.47
N LYS A 15 -6.87 14.93 -11.54
CA LYS A 15 -5.55 15.01 -10.90
C LYS A 15 -4.40 15.05 -11.91
N ALA A 16 -4.68 14.98 -13.21
CA ALA A 16 -3.66 14.92 -14.26
C ALA A 16 -2.77 16.17 -14.31
N HIS A 17 -3.33 17.34 -13.97
CA HIS A 17 -2.61 18.62 -13.99
C HIS A 17 -1.87 18.94 -12.68
N ARG A 18 -2.01 18.12 -11.63
CA ARG A 18 -1.34 18.39 -10.34
C ARG A 18 0.13 17.95 -10.43
N PRO A 19 1.08 18.73 -9.89
CA PRO A 19 2.48 18.33 -9.87
C PRO A 19 2.68 17.07 -9.00
N ASP A 20 3.67 16.26 -9.36
CA ASP A 20 4.03 15.08 -8.59
C ASP A 20 4.51 15.50 -7.19
N ASN A 21 4.02 14.79 -6.17
CA ASN A 21 4.40 15.01 -4.77
C ASN A 21 5.13 13.75 -4.26
N PRO A 22 6.46 13.65 -4.46
CA PRO A 22 7.23 12.42 -4.26
C PRO A 22 7.50 12.16 -2.78
N VAL A 23 6.46 11.81 -2.02
CA VAL A 23 6.44 11.58 -0.55
C VAL A 23 5.98 12.82 0.21
N GLN A 24 4.68 12.84 0.48
CA GLN A 24 4.05 13.78 1.40
C GLN A 24 4.68 13.69 2.79
N ARG A 25 4.71 14.84 3.48
CA ARG A 25 5.14 15.02 4.88
C ARG A 25 4.87 13.79 5.76
N ARG A 26 5.78 13.48 6.69
CA ARG A 26 5.63 12.38 7.66
C ARG A 26 4.21 12.37 8.23
N LYS A 27 3.57 11.18 8.23
CA LYS A 27 2.25 10.99 8.85
C LYS A 27 2.29 11.43 10.33
N PRO A 28 1.26 12.13 10.84
CA PRO A 28 1.18 12.54 12.24
C PRO A 28 1.14 11.32 13.17
N ASP A 29 1.52 11.51 14.44
CA ASP A 29 1.65 10.40 15.41
C ASP A 29 0.36 9.62 15.62
N TRP A 30 -0.79 10.30 15.71
CA TRP A 30 -2.10 9.65 15.95
C TRP A 30 -2.55 8.71 14.82
N LEU A 31 -2.05 8.89 13.59
CA LEU A 31 -2.38 8.05 12.43
C LEU A 31 -1.43 6.84 12.31
N ARG A 32 -0.30 6.85 13.03
CA ARG A 32 0.68 5.78 12.98
C ARG A 32 0.31 4.68 13.95
N VAL A 33 0.22 3.47 13.44
CA VAL A 33 0.04 2.25 14.22
C VAL A 33 1.17 1.27 13.88
N LYS A 34 1.54 0.42 14.83
CA LYS A 34 2.50 -0.66 14.58
C LYS A 34 1.84 -1.74 13.73
N ALA A 35 2.61 -2.36 12.84
CA ALA A 35 2.13 -3.51 12.09
C ALA A 35 1.77 -4.66 13.05
N PRO A 36 0.72 -5.45 12.75
CA PRO A 36 0.39 -6.64 13.53
C PRO A 36 1.51 -7.68 13.38
N VAL A 37 2.07 -8.11 14.51
CA VAL A 37 3.15 -9.12 14.59
C VAL A 37 2.81 -10.28 15.52
N SER A 38 1.55 -10.36 15.98
CA SER A 38 1.12 -11.41 16.90
C SER A 38 1.04 -12.77 16.22
N LYS A 39 1.15 -13.83 17.01
CA LYS A 39 1.11 -15.22 16.52
C LYS A 39 -0.25 -15.54 15.90
N GLU A 40 -1.32 -15.09 16.55
CA GLU A 40 -2.71 -15.34 16.18
C GLU A 40 -3.06 -14.67 14.85
N TYR A 41 -2.52 -13.46 14.59
CA TYR A 41 -2.67 -12.80 13.29
C TYR A 41 -2.01 -13.62 12.18
N ASN A 42 -0.80 -14.12 12.42
CA ASN A 42 -0.07 -14.92 11.43
C ASN A 42 -0.76 -16.25 11.14
N GLU A 43 -1.29 -16.93 12.17
CA GLU A 43 -2.07 -18.16 12.03
C GLU A 43 -3.34 -17.91 11.19
N THR A 44 -4.06 -16.82 11.49
CA THR A 44 -5.26 -16.42 10.76
C THR A 44 -4.95 -16.12 9.29
N ARG A 45 -3.88 -15.36 9.03
CA ARG A 45 -3.40 -15.03 7.68
C ARG A 45 -3.02 -16.30 6.90
N GLN A 46 -2.34 -17.23 7.55
CA GLN A 46 -1.93 -18.49 6.91
C GLN A 46 -3.12 -19.38 6.60
N LEU A 47 -4.12 -19.45 7.49
CA LEU A 47 -5.37 -20.17 7.25
C LEU A 47 -6.10 -19.62 6.03
N MET A 48 -6.30 -18.29 5.94
CA MET A 48 -6.97 -17.65 4.80
C MET A 48 -6.29 -17.98 3.47
N ARG A 49 -4.95 -17.91 3.43
CA ARG A 49 -4.16 -18.22 2.23
C ARG A 49 -4.18 -19.70 1.87
N SER A 50 -4.19 -20.59 2.86
CA SER A 50 -4.30 -22.04 2.63
C SER A 50 -5.62 -22.43 1.97
N LEU A 51 -6.68 -21.66 2.25
CA LEU A 51 -8.02 -21.82 1.67
C LEU A 51 -8.23 -20.96 0.41
N ASN A 52 -7.19 -20.26 -0.04
CA ASN A 52 -7.21 -19.41 -1.22
C ASN A 52 -8.32 -18.34 -1.18
N LEU A 53 -8.55 -17.77 0.02
CA LEU A 53 -9.57 -16.75 0.27
C LEU A 53 -8.99 -15.33 0.13
N ASN A 54 -9.83 -14.42 -0.36
CA ASN A 54 -9.53 -13.00 -0.41
C ASN A 54 -10.19 -12.26 0.77
N THR A 55 -9.48 -11.31 1.37
CA THR A 55 -10.01 -10.50 2.46
C THR A 55 -9.75 -9.02 2.23
N VAL A 56 -10.72 -8.18 2.60
CA VAL A 56 -10.62 -6.71 2.49
C VAL A 56 -9.39 -6.18 3.21
N CYS A 57 -9.00 -6.81 4.33
CA CYS A 57 -7.82 -6.43 5.09
C CYS A 57 -6.48 -6.64 4.35
N GLU A 58 -6.41 -7.57 3.38
CA GLU A 58 -5.20 -7.83 2.57
C GLU A 58 -5.23 -7.11 1.21
N GLU A 59 -6.41 -6.76 0.70
CA GLU A 59 -6.57 -6.12 -0.61
C GLU A 59 -6.53 -4.57 -0.57
N ALA A 60 -6.77 -3.97 0.59
CA ALA A 60 -6.91 -2.53 0.77
C ALA A 60 -5.57 -1.76 0.93
#